data_AF-A0A935WCZ0-F1
#
_entry.id   AF-A0A935WCZ0-F1
#
_cell.length_a   1.000
_cell.length_b   1.000
_cell.length_c   1.000
_cell.angle_alpha   90.00
_cell.angle_beta   90.00
_cell.angle_gamma   90.00
#
_symmetry.space_group_name_H-M   'P 1'
#
loop_
_entity.id
_entity.type
_entity.pdbx_description
1 polymer ?
#
loop_
_entity_poly.entity_id
_entity_poly.type
_entity_poly.pdbx_seq_one_letter_code
_entity_poly.pdbx_strand_id
1 'polypeptide(L)'
;MAAPADEVFEGWKLFHIHCFRCHGFDAEGAGAPNLRETVKTRLTRSGFIVTVLGGRPERGMPVWGEVLQPQEAERIYQYIVERATGRLGPGRPPSS
;
A
#
# COMPACT_ATOMS: atom_id res chain seq x y z
N MET A 1 0.35 13.49 10.62
CA MET A 1 -1.09 13.50 10.92
C MET A 1 -1.68 12.19 10.42
N ALA A 2 -2.67 11.61 11.10
CA ALA A 2 -3.37 10.43 10.59
C ALA A 2 -4.20 10.81 9.35
N ALA A 3 -4.27 9.92 8.37
CA ALA A 3 -5.10 10.14 7.19
C ALA A 3 -6.59 10.03 7.55
N PRO A 4 -7.49 10.75 6.86
CA PRO A 4 -8.93 10.57 6.97
C PRO A 4 -9.36 9.10 6.74
N ALA A 5 -10.42 8.66 7.43
CA ALA A 5 -10.86 7.26 7.38
C ALA A 5 -11.31 6.83 5.97
N ASP A 6 -11.91 7.75 5.20
CA ASP A 6 -12.28 7.53 3.81
C ASP A 6 -11.04 7.31 2.92
N GLU A 7 -9.98 8.10 3.08
CA GLU A 7 -8.74 7.92 2.32
C GLU A 7 -8.07 6.57 2.61
N VAL A 8 -8.07 6.14 3.88
CA VAL A 8 -7.56 4.83 4.29
C VAL A 8 -8.41 3.70 3.71
N PHE A 9 -9.74 3.85 3.69
CA PHE A 9 -10.65 2.88 3.09
C PHE A 9 -10.47 2.77 1.57
N GLU A 10 -10.31 3.89 0.87
CA GLU A 10 -9.98 3.92 -0.56
C GLU A 10 -8.64 3.24 -0.83
N GLY A 11 -7.61 3.55 -0.04
CA GLY A 11 -6.29 2.91 -0.12
C GLY A 11 -6.36 1.40 0.07
N TRP A 12 -7.17 0.93 1.02
CA TRP A 12 -7.42 -0.49 1.24
C TRP A 12 -8.08 -1.18 0.04
N LYS A 13 -9.08 -0.54 -0.59
CA LYS A 13 -9.74 -1.08 -1.80
C LYS A 13 -8.74 -1.23 -2.93
N LEU A 14 -7.98 -0.17 -3.23
CA LEU A 14 -6.98 -0.19 -4.29
C LEU A 14 -5.91 -1.27 -4.02
N PHE A 15 -5.45 -1.37 -2.78
CA PHE A 15 -4.52 -2.42 -2.36
C PHE A 15 -5.10 -3.83 -2.57
N HIS A 16 -6.39 -4.04 -2.26
CA HIS A 16 -7.08 -5.32 -2.46
C HIS A 16 -7.37 -5.64 -3.93
N ILE A 17 -7.38 -4.65 -4.82
CA ILE A 17 -7.54 -4.91 -6.25
C ILE A 17 -6.19 -5.27 -6.88
N HIS A 18 -5.13 -4.54 -6.51
CA HIS A 18 -3.86 -4.59 -7.26
C HIS A 18 -2.71 -5.29 -6.53
N CYS A 19 -2.65 -5.25 -5.20
CA CYS A 19 -1.42 -5.52 -4.45
C CYS A 19 -1.49 -6.79 -3.58
N PHE A 20 -2.65 -7.10 -3.01
CA PHE A 20 -2.78 -8.09 -1.93
C PHE A 20 -2.32 -9.50 -2.33
N ARG A 21 -2.51 -9.89 -3.60
CA ARG A 21 -2.15 -11.23 -4.09
C ARG A 21 -0.68 -11.56 -3.87
N CYS A 22 0.19 -10.55 -3.89
CA CYS A 22 1.62 -10.72 -3.70
C CYS A 22 2.07 -10.28 -2.30
N HIS A 23 1.48 -9.20 -1.78
CA HIS A 23 1.90 -8.56 -0.53
C HIS A 23 1.09 -8.97 0.71
N GLY A 24 0.21 -9.97 0.61
CA GLY A 24 -0.67 -10.42 1.69
C GLY A 24 -1.94 -9.58 1.78
N PHE A 25 -2.99 -10.12 2.40
CA PHE A 25 -4.30 -9.45 2.54
C PHE A 25 -4.19 -8.12 3.26
N ASP A 26 -3.19 -8.02 4.12
CA ASP A 26 -3.11 -7.04 5.15
C ASP A 26 -1.74 -6.31 5.06
N ALA A 27 -1.02 -6.46 3.93
CA ALA A 27 0.33 -5.94 3.67
C ALA A 27 1.46 -6.61 4.50
N GLU A 28 1.22 -7.79 5.05
CA GLU A 28 2.13 -8.61 5.87
C GLU A 28 3.18 -9.39 5.06
N GLY A 29 3.07 -9.40 3.73
CA GLY A 29 3.91 -10.18 2.84
C GLY A 29 3.38 -11.59 2.62
N ALA A 30 3.54 -12.09 1.40
CA ALA A 30 3.23 -13.46 1.03
C ALA A 30 4.32 -13.98 0.09
N GLY A 31 4.14 -13.83 -1.22
CA GLY A 31 5.17 -14.07 -2.25
C GLY A 31 6.07 -12.87 -2.50
N ALA A 32 5.72 -11.69 -1.98
CA ALA A 32 6.46 -10.45 -2.07
C ALA A 32 6.69 -9.83 -0.67
N PRO A 33 7.57 -8.82 -0.53
CA PRO A 33 7.96 -8.29 0.77
C PRO A 33 6.79 -7.82 1.65
N ASN A 34 6.96 -7.94 2.97
CA ASN A 34 6.11 -7.30 3.96
C ASN A 34 6.21 -5.78 3.83
N LEU A 35 5.11 -5.15 3.39
CA LEU A 35 5.11 -3.71 3.14
C LEU A 35 5.00 -2.91 4.44
N ARG A 36 4.38 -3.46 5.49
CA ARG A 36 4.34 -2.81 6.82
C ARG A 36 5.73 -2.56 7.36
N GLU A 37 6.62 -3.54 7.23
CA GLU A 37 8.02 -3.39 7.65
C GLU A 37 8.84 -2.55 6.66
N THR A 38 8.55 -2.66 5.36
CA THR A 38 9.24 -1.90 4.31
C THR A 38 9.05 -0.39 4.48
N VAL A 39 7.83 0.08 4.75
CA VAL A 39 7.56 1.52 4.95
C VAL A 39 8.10 2.07 6.27
N LYS A 40 8.39 1.20 7.26
CA LYS A 40 9.06 1.60 8.51
C LYS A 40 10.56 1.74 8.35
N THR A 41 11.18 0.88 7.54
CA THR A 41 12.64 0.64 7.62
C THR A 41 13.42 1.00 6.37
N ARG A 42 12.78 0.98 5.19
CA ARG A 42 13.51 1.01 3.91
C ARG A 42 12.96 2.02 2.91
N LEU A 43 11.68 2.33 2.97
CA LEU A 43 11.02 3.13 1.94
C LEU A 43 10.43 4.39 2.54
N THR A 44 10.88 5.54 2.02
CA THR A 44 10.22 6.82 2.25
C THR A 44 8.88 6.86 1.50
N ARG A 45 8.01 7.79 1.87
CA ARG A 45 6.76 8.06 1.15
C ARG A 45 6.98 8.27 -0.35
N SER A 46 7.92 9.14 -0.73
CA SER A 46 8.23 9.40 -2.14
C SER A 46 8.80 8.17 -2.83
N GLY A 47 9.68 7.43 -2.15
CA GLY A 47 10.23 6.16 -2.65
C GLY A 47 9.13 5.12 -2.90
N PHE A 48 8.11 5.06 -2.03
CA PHE A 48 6.95 4.21 -2.23
C PHE A 48 6.17 4.57 -3.49
N ILE A 49 5.80 5.85 -3.64
CA ILE A 49 5.03 6.32 -4.81
C ILE A 49 5.81 6.03 -6.10
N VAL A 50 7.10 6.37 -6.16
CA VAL A 50 7.95 6.10 -7.33
C VAL A 50 8.03 4.60 -7.62
N THR A 51 8.19 3.75 -6.59
CA THR A 51 8.27 2.30 -6.76
C THR A 51 6.95 1.70 -7.25
N VAL A 52 5.81 2.16 -6.73
CA VAL A 52 4.49 1.69 -7.17
C VAL A 52 4.23 2.09 -8.61
N LEU A 53 4.40 3.37 -8.94
CA LEU A 53 4.10 3.87 -10.29
C LEU A 53 5.08 3.32 -11.32
N GLY A 54 6.37 3.23 -10.98
CA GLY A 54 7.42 2.73 -11.87
C GLY A 54 7.53 1.21 -11.95
N GLY A 55 6.93 0.48 -11.00
CA GLY A 55 7.06 -0.97 -10.89
C GLY A 55 8.49 -1.46 -10.65
N ARG A 56 8.65 -2.79 -10.63
CA ARG A 56 9.94 -3.49 -10.64
C ARG A 56 9.82 -4.77 -11.47
N PRO A 57 9.73 -4.66 -12.80
CA PRO A 57 9.44 -5.82 -13.67
C PRO A 57 10.48 -6.94 -13.52
N GLU A 58 11.74 -6.59 -13.29
CA GLU A 58 12.85 -7.52 -13.05
C GLU A 58 12.68 -8.35 -11.77
N ARG A 59 11.77 -7.93 -10.88
CA ARG A 59 11.40 -8.64 -9.64
C ARG A 59 9.93 -9.08 -9.63
N GLY A 60 9.26 -9.05 -10.78
CA GLY A 60 7.87 -9.47 -10.93
C GLY A 60 6.83 -8.48 -10.41
N MET A 61 7.21 -7.24 -10.04
CA MET A 61 6.26 -6.19 -9.67
C MET A 61 5.87 -5.39 -10.93
N PRO A 62 4.59 -5.39 -11.34
CA PRO A 62 4.14 -4.63 -12.52
C PRO A 62 4.33 -3.12 -12.37
N VAL A 63 4.37 -2.42 -13.50
CA VAL A 63 4.32 -0.96 -13.57
C VAL A 63 2.86 -0.53 -13.38
N TRP A 64 2.56 0.20 -12.31
CA TRP A 64 1.19 0.62 -12.01
C TRP A 64 0.85 2.03 -12.47
N GLY A 65 1.82 2.80 -12.98
CA GLY A 65 1.61 4.19 -13.40
C GLY A 65 0.64 4.38 -14.57
N GLU A 66 0.30 3.33 -15.31
CA GLU A 66 -0.73 3.35 -16.35
C GLU A 66 -2.15 3.09 -15.81
N VAL A 67 -2.26 2.61 -14.56
CA VAL A 67 -3.52 2.19 -13.93
C VAL A 67 -3.86 3.07 -12.72
N LEU A 68 -2.86 3.51 -11.97
CA LEU A 68 -3.00 4.27 -10.74
C LEU A 68 -2.47 5.70 -10.95
N GLN A 69 -3.24 6.67 -10.45
CA GLN A 69 -2.80 8.04 -10.31
C GLN A 69 -1.87 8.19 -9.09
N PRO A 70 -0.99 9.22 -9.05
CA PRO A 70 -0.11 9.44 -7.90
C PRO A 70 -0.87 9.58 -6.56
N GLN A 71 -2.05 10.18 -6.58
CA GLN A 71 -2.91 10.32 -5.39
C GLN A 71 -3.46 8.96 -4.92
N GLU A 72 -3.70 8.01 -5.82
CA GLU A 72 -4.15 6.66 -5.49
C GLU A 72 -3.01 5.84 -4.88
N ALA A 73 -1.80 5.96 -5.43
CA ALA A 73 -0.59 5.38 -4.81
C ALA A 73 -0.35 5.95 -3.40
N GLU A 74 -0.64 7.23 -3.20
CA GLU A 74 -0.57 7.86 -1.88
C GLU A 74 -1.60 7.26 -0.89
N ARG A 75 -2.84 7.05 -1.32
CA ARG A 75 -3.86 6.41 -0.45
C ARG A 75 -3.45 5.00 -0.06
N ILE A 76 -2.89 4.23 -0.99
CA ILE A 76 -2.32 2.91 -0.70
C ILE A 76 -1.20 3.03 0.35
N TYR A 77 -0.30 4.02 0.21
CA TYR A 77 0.76 4.27 1.19
C TYR A 77 0.19 4.55 2.57
N GLN A 78 -0.80 5.44 2.68
CA GLN A 78 -1.46 5.76 3.96
C GLN A 78 -2.08 4.52 4.60
N TYR A 79 -2.82 3.72 3.83
CA TYR A 79 -3.35 2.45 4.30
C TYR A 79 -2.26 1.54 4.90
N ILE A 80 -1.13 1.38 4.21
CA ILE A 80 -0.02 0.53 4.69
C ILE A 80 0.62 1.11 5.95
N VAL A 81 0.78 2.44 6.03
CA VAL A 81 1.32 3.11 7.23
C VAL A 81 0.40 2.94 8.44
N GLU A 82 -0.91 3.06 8.27
CA GLU A 82 -1.88 2.86 9.35
C GLU A 82 -1.86 1.40 9.86
N ARG A 83 -1.73 0.42 8.95
CA ARG A 83 -1.47 -0.99 9.33
C ARG A 83 -0.13 -1.17 10.03
N ALA A 84 0.93 -0.53 9.51
CA ALA A 84 2.28 -0.65 10.03
C ALA A 84 2.42 -0.09 11.46
N THR A 85 1.72 1.01 11.74
CA THR A 85 1.70 1.67 13.05
C THR A 85 0.71 1.06 14.03
N GLY A 86 -0.10 0.08 13.60
CA GLY A 86 -1.10 -0.58 14.45
C GLY A 86 -2.34 0.26 14.71
N ARG A 87 -2.45 1.45 14.11
CA ARG A 87 -3.66 2.29 14.17
C ARG A 87 -4.84 1.65 13.42
N LEU A 88 -4.54 0.76 12.48
CA LEU A 88 -5.51 -0.03 11.76
C LEU A 88 -5.26 -1.52 12.01
N GLY A 89 -6.21 -2.18 12.70
CA GLY A 89 -6.19 -3.63 12.97
C GLY A 89 -6.37 -4.47 11.68
N PRO A 90 -6.29 -5.80 11.71
CA PRO A 90 -6.43 -6.64 10.51
C PRO A 90 -7.82 -6.58 9.86
N GLY A 91 -7.90 -6.90 8.56
CA GLY A 91 -9.17 -7.01 7.83
C GLY A 91 -9.77 -5.68 7.35
N ARG A 92 -11.03 -5.69 6.88
CA ARG A 92 -11.65 -4.52 6.24
C ARG A 92 -11.66 -3.28 7.17
N PRO A 93 -11.09 -2.13 6.76
CA PRO A 93 -11.17 -0.88 7.51
C PRO A 93 -12.60 -0.35 7.57
N PRO A 94 -12.93 0.48 8.58
CA PRO A 94 -14.18 1.22 8.57
C PRO A 94 -14.25 2.11 7.32
N SER A 95 -15.36 2.04 6.60
CA SER A 95 -15.77 3.07 5.66
C SER A 95 -16.65 4.06 6.43
N SER A 96 -16.36 5.36 6.31
CA SER A 96 -17.13 6.45 6.91
C SER A 96 -18.63 6.32 6.67
#